data_AF-A0A6N7HAD2-F1
#
_entry.id   AF-A0A6N7HAD2-F1
#
_cell.length_a   1.000
_cell.length_b   1.000
_cell.length_c   1.000
_cell.angle_alpha   90.00
_cell.angle_beta   90.00
_cell.angle_gamma   90.00
#
_symmetry.space_group_name_H-M   'P 1'
#
loop_
_entity.id
_entity.type
_entity.pdbx_description
1 polymer ?
#
loop_
_entity_poly.entity_id
_entity_poly.type
_entity_poly.pdbx_seq_one_letter_code
_entity_poly.pdbx_strand_id
1 'polypeptide(L)'
;MAGHALIEQHLVALARGLPSAVLDELADGLIETYEQHLARGLDPAAAAEAAVAEFGDAGQIVASFARQAPGRRTAVTLLATGPVFAACWGPSLLLGHAWRWPIPVAAIILFGLALLGVVATLAVAAGSRRDYHRTRLALPGGIGLVLVDIAMLVAVLFAAPALVWPMAVAIPASLARIGLTVWSMPQVLAN
;
A
#
# COMPACT_ATOMS: atom_id res chain seq x y z
N MET A 1 -38.17 14.42 2.64
CA MET A 1 -37.30 13.65 3.54
C MET A 1 -36.69 12.40 2.88
N ALA A 2 -37.42 11.66 2.03
CA ALA A 2 -36.89 10.45 1.40
C ALA A 2 -35.62 10.65 0.52
N GLY A 3 -35.51 11.75 -0.24
CA GLY A 3 -34.34 12.02 -1.09
C GLY A 3 -33.03 12.22 -0.31
N HIS A 4 -33.07 12.87 0.85
CA HIS A 4 -31.89 13.02 1.71
C HIS A 4 -31.40 11.68 2.26
N ALA A 5 -32.31 10.78 2.65
CA ALA A 5 -31.95 9.46 3.18
C ALA A 5 -31.20 8.60 2.14
N LEU A 6 -31.56 8.72 0.85
CA LEU A 6 -30.91 8.00 -0.24
C LEU A 6 -29.48 8.51 -0.49
N ILE A 7 -29.30 9.83 -0.48
CA ILE A 7 -27.99 10.49 -0.59
C ILE A 7 -27.09 10.09 0.60
N GLU A 8 -27.62 10.18 1.83
CA GLU A 8 -26.89 9.78 3.04
C GLU A 8 -26.46 8.30 3.00
N GLN A 9 -27.35 7.40 2.56
CA GLN A 9 -27.02 5.98 2.44
C GLN A 9 -25.91 5.74 1.42
N HIS A 10 -25.92 6.48 0.31
CA HIS A 10 -24.86 6.41 -0.70
C HIS A 10 -23.51 6.90 -0.14
N LEU A 11 -23.51 8.04 0.57
CA LEU A 11 -22.31 8.57 1.22
C LEU A 11 -21.76 7.63 2.30
N VAL A 12 -22.61 6.98 3.10
CA VAL A 12 -22.20 5.95 4.07
C VAL A 12 -21.56 4.75 3.37
N ALA A 13 -22.00 4.39 2.17
CA ALA A 13 -21.35 3.34 1.39
C ALA A 13 -19.96 3.76 0.89
N LEU A 14 -19.80 5.00 0.42
CA LEU A 14 -18.52 5.56 -0.01
C LEU A 14 -17.54 5.74 1.16
N ALA A 15 -18.02 6.21 2.31
CA ALA A 15 -17.24 6.47 3.52
C ALA A 15 -16.53 5.22 4.06
N ARG A 16 -17.07 4.02 3.80
CA ARG A 16 -16.43 2.76 4.18
C ARG A 16 -15.16 2.45 3.40
N GLY A 17 -14.96 3.10 2.25
CA GLY A 17 -13.92 2.74 1.30
C GLY A 17 -13.05 3.89 0.81
N LEU A 18 -13.33 5.14 1.20
CA LEU A 18 -12.62 6.34 0.73
C LEU A 18 -12.07 7.18 1.90
N PRO A 19 -10.99 7.95 1.67
CA PRO A 19 -10.54 8.98 2.60
C PRO A 19 -11.60 10.06 2.81
N SER A 20 -11.61 10.69 3.99
CA SER A 20 -12.58 11.76 4.32
C SER A 20 -12.51 12.93 3.34
N ALA A 21 -11.32 13.39 2.96
CA ALA A 21 -11.18 14.51 2.02
C ALA A 21 -11.82 14.22 0.65
N VAL A 22 -11.69 12.99 0.15
CA VAL A 22 -12.32 12.55 -1.11
C VAL A 22 -13.83 12.38 -0.92
N LEU A 23 -14.26 11.88 0.24
CA LEU A 23 -15.67 11.75 0.57
C LEU A 23 -16.35 13.13 0.62
N ASP A 24 -15.72 14.13 1.22
CA ASP A 24 -16.24 15.49 1.34
C ASP A 24 -16.44 16.10 -0.06
N GLU A 25 -15.44 15.98 -0.95
CA GLU A 25 -15.54 16.44 -2.34
C GLU A 25 -16.65 15.70 -3.13
N LEU A 26 -16.78 14.39 -2.94
CA LEU A 26 -17.86 13.61 -3.55
C LEU A 26 -19.24 13.96 -2.98
N ALA A 27 -19.33 14.30 -1.69
CA ALA A 27 -20.57 14.75 -1.06
C ALA A 27 -21.02 16.09 -1.63
N ASP A 28 -20.10 17.05 -1.76
CA ASP A 28 -20.37 18.35 -2.36
C ASP A 28 -20.86 18.20 -3.81
N GLY A 29 -20.17 17.41 -4.63
CA GLY A 29 -20.58 17.15 -6.02
C GLY A 29 -21.93 16.44 -6.16
N LEU A 30 -22.25 15.53 -5.23
CA LEU A 30 -23.54 14.84 -5.20
C LEU A 30 -24.68 15.79 -4.82
N ILE A 31 -24.43 16.70 -3.87
CA ILE A 31 -25.38 17.74 -3.47
C ILE A 31 -25.61 18.72 -4.64
N GLU A 32 -24.55 19.17 -5.31
CA GLU A 32 -24.66 20.07 -6.46
C GLU A 32 -25.49 19.43 -7.60
N THR A 33 -25.25 18.15 -7.88
CA THR A 33 -26.01 17.39 -8.89
C THR A 33 -27.49 17.28 -8.50
N TYR A 34 -27.77 17.00 -7.22
CA TYR A 34 -29.12 16.96 -6.69
C TYR A 34 -29.84 18.32 -6.81
N GLU A 35 -29.17 19.42 -6.45
CA GLU A 35 -29.71 20.78 -6.59
C GLU A 35 -29.98 21.15 -8.05
N GLN A 36 -29.13 20.71 -8.97
CA GLN A 36 -29.34 20.92 -10.40
C GLN A 36 -30.60 20.21 -10.91
N HIS A 37 -30.86 18.98 -10.45
CA HIS A 37 -32.07 18.23 -10.79
C HIS A 37 -33.34 18.84 -10.18
N LEU A 38 -33.26 19.37 -8.95
CA LEU A 38 -34.34 20.17 -8.36
C LEU A 38 -34.63 21.44 -9.19
N ALA A 39 -33.59 22.15 -9.62
CA ALA A 39 -33.74 23.35 -10.44
C ALA A 39 -34.38 23.06 -11.82
N ARG A 40 -34.26 21.82 -12.32
CA ARG A 40 -34.93 21.33 -13.53
C ARG A 40 -36.38 20.91 -13.31
N GLY A 41 -36.89 21.02 -12.08
CA GLY A 41 -38.29 20.76 -11.73
C GLY A 41 -38.59 19.32 -11.34
N LEU A 42 -37.58 18.47 -11.11
CA LEU A 42 -37.80 17.14 -10.53
C LEU A 42 -38.24 17.27 -9.08
N ASP A 43 -39.08 16.34 -8.63
CA ASP A 43 -39.38 16.24 -7.21
C ASP A 43 -38.15 15.77 -6.42
N PRO A 44 -38.09 16.02 -5.09
CA PRO A 44 -36.92 15.69 -4.28
C PRO A 44 -36.52 14.21 -4.25
N ALA A 45 -37.43 13.26 -4.44
CA ALA A 45 -37.08 11.85 -4.47
C ALA A 45 -36.48 11.49 -5.84
N ALA A 46 -37.13 11.91 -6.92
CA ALA A 46 -36.65 11.71 -8.28
C ALA A 46 -35.31 12.42 -8.55
N ALA A 47 -35.10 13.61 -7.99
CA ALA A 47 -33.83 14.34 -8.08
C ALA A 47 -32.69 13.60 -7.37
N ALA A 48 -32.95 12.99 -6.21
CA ALA A 48 -31.95 12.20 -5.49
C ALA A 48 -31.61 10.90 -6.23
N GLU A 49 -32.62 10.21 -6.76
CA GLU A 49 -32.41 9.02 -7.60
C GLU A 49 -31.62 9.34 -8.86
N ALA A 50 -31.95 10.44 -9.55
CA ALA A 50 -31.23 10.91 -10.73
C ALA A 50 -29.78 11.27 -10.39
N ALA A 51 -29.55 11.99 -9.29
CA ALA A 51 -28.20 12.36 -8.85
C ALA A 51 -27.35 11.14 -8.51
N VAL A 52 -27.87 10.16 -7.78
CA VAL A 52 -27.14 8.91 -7.47
C VAL A 52 -26.93 8.04 -8.71
N ALA A 53 -27.91 7.97 -9.62
CA ALA A 53 -27.77 7.24 -10.87
C ALA A 53 -26.70 7.85 -11.78
N GLU A 54 -26.59 9.18 -11.78
CA GLU A 54 -25.56 9.93 -12.52
C GLU A 54 -24.16 9.77 -11.90
N PHE A 55 -24.06 9.80 -10.56
CA PHE A 55 -22.81 9.56 -9.85
C PHE A 55 -22.29 8.12 -9.99
N GLY A 56 -23.20 7.15 -10.05
CA GLY A 56 -22.89 5.73 -10.28
C GLY A 56 -22.78 4.90 -9.01
N ASP A 57 -22.40 3.63 -9.16
CA ASP A 57 -22.32 2.68 -8.05
C ASP A 57 -21.14 2.96 -7.11
N ALA A 58 -21.42 3.06 -5.80
CA ALA A 58 -20.42 3.34 -4.78
C ALA A 58 -19.25 2.32 -4.80
N GLY A 59 -19.54 1.04 -5.07
CA GLY A 59 -18.52 0.01 -5.20
C GLY A 59 -17.59 0.21 -6.39
N GLN A 60 -18.13 0.66 -7.53
CA GLN A 60 -17.35 1.00 -8.72
C GLN A 60 -16.48 2.24 -8.49
N ILE A 61 -17.01 3.27 -7.82
CA ILE A 61 -16.27 4.48 -7.44
C ILE A 61 -15.10 4.09 -6.52
N VAL A 62 -15.37 3.41 -5.41
CA VAL A 62 -14.31 2.95 -4.48
C VAL A 62 -13.25 2.11 -5.21
N ALA A 63 -13.67 1.22 -6.11
CA ALA A 63 -12.74 0.38 -6.87
C ALA A 63 -11.90 1.18 -7.89
N SER A 64 -12.43 2.25 -8.48
CA SER A 64 -11.67 3.12 -9.38
C SER A 64 -10.57 3.87 -8.62
N PHE A 65 -10.88 4.42 -7.45
CA PHE A 65 -9.92 5.08 -6.56
C PHE A 65 -8.88 4.09 -6.03
N ALA A 66 -9.29 2.93 -5.51
CA ALA A 66 -8.36 1.91 -5.01
C ALA A 66 -7.40 1.39 -6.09
N ARG A 67 -7.82 1.31 -7.36
CA ARG A 67 -6.94 0.91 -8.47
C ARG A 67 -5.87 1.96 -8.79
N GLN A 68 -6.19 3.23 -8.60
CA GLN A 68 -5.30 4.36 -8.89
C GLN A 68 -4.45 4.78 -7.68
N ALA A 69 -4.76 4.26 -6.49
CA ALA A 69 -4.05 4.56 -5.26
C ALA A 69 -2.53 4.33 -5.39
N PRO A 70 -1.69 5.34 -5.07
CA PRO A 70 -0.24 5.24 -5.20
C PRO A 70 0.34 4.15 -4.29
N GLY A 71 -0.23 3.95 -3.09
CA GLY A 71 0.19 2.88 -2.17
C GLY A 71 0.15 1.49 -2.81
N ARG A 72 -0.85 1.19 -3.64
CA ARG A 72 -0.94 -0.09 -4.36
C ARG A 72 0.19 -0.25 -5.37
N ARG A 73 0.49 0.80 -6.15
CA ARG A 73 1.59 0.77 -7.14
C ARG A 73 2.93 0.59 -6.45
N THR A 74 3.18 1.33 -5.37
CA THR A 74 4.37 1.18 -4.53
C THR A 74 4.49 -0.25 -4.01
N ALA A 75 3.41 -0.82 -3.44
CA ALA A 75 3.43 -2.19 -2.93
C ALA A 75 3.75 -3.24 -4.02
N VAL A 76 3.16 -3.13 -5.21
CA VAL A 76 3.46 -4.01 -6.35
C VAL A 76 4.92 -3.89 -6.77
N THR A 77 5.44 -2.66 -6.90
CA THR A 77 6.84 -2.42 -7.28
C THR A 77 7.79 -3.00 -6.23
N LEU A 78 7.54 -2.78 -4.94
CA LEU A 78 8.37 -3.31 -3.86
C LEU A 78 8.36 -4.84 -3.83
N LEU A 79 7.21 -5.49 -3.99
CA LEU A 79 7.11 -6.95 -4.09
C LEU A 79 7.89 -7.50 -5.30
N ALA A 80 7.83 -6.80 -6.44
CA ALA A 80 8.55 -7.19 -7.64
C ALA A 80 10.08 -7.15 -7.47
N THR A 81 10.60 -6.38 -6.49
CA THR A 81 12.03 -6.41 -6.15
C THR A 81 12.45 -7.68 -5.38
N GLY A 82 11.50 -8.38 -4.77
CA GLY A 82 11.76 -9.55 -3.91
C GLY A 82 12.62 -10.64 -4.58
N PRO A 83 12.27 -11.13 -5.78
CA PRO A 83 13.06 -12.14 -6.49
C PRO A 83 14.48 -11.69 -6.82
N VAL A 84 14.68 -10.43 -7.22
CA VAL A 84 16.01 -9.87 -7.49
C VAL A 84 16.86 -9.92 -6.22
N PHE A 85 16.27 -9.54 -5.09
CA PHE A 85 16.95 -9.57 -3.80
C PHE A 85 17.26 -10.98 -3.31
N ALA A 86 16.34 -11.92 -3.51
CA ALA A 86 16.59 -13.33 -3.22
C ALA A 86 17.76 -13.86 -4.05
N ALA A 87 17.87 -13.46 -5.32
CA ALA A 87 18.99 -13.81 -6.19
C ALA A 87 20.31 -13.15 -5.79
N CYS A 88 20.29 -11.95 -5.20
CA CYS A 88 21.50 -11.29 -4.69
C CYS A 88 21.96 -11.85 -3.32
N TRP A 89 21.03 -11.96 -2.37
CA TRP A 89 21.35 -12.38 -1.00
C TRP A 89 21.49 -13.90 -0.87
N GLY A 90 20.74 -14.70 -1.63
CA GLY A 90 20.79 -16.17 -1.56
C GLY A 90 22.20 -16.72 -1.74
N PRO A 91 22.90 -16.43 -2.86
CA PRO A 91 24.28 -16.85 -3.05
C PRO A 91 25.24 -16.27 -2.01
N SER A 92 25.02 -15.02 -1.57
CA SER A 92 25.83 -14.38 -0.52
C SER A 92 25.78 -15.16 0.80
N LEU A 93 24.59 -15.56 1.23
CA LEU A 93 24.39 -16.30 2.47
C LEU A 93 24.89 -17.75 2.36
N LEU A 94 24.69 -18.37 1.18
CA LEU A 94 25.15 -19.74 0.92
C LEU A 94 26.68 -19.82 0.91
N LEU A 95 27.34 -18.98 0.11
CA LEU A 95 28.80 -18.97 -0.01
C LEU A 95 29.47 -18.38 1.25
N GLY A 96 28.83 -17.41 1.90
CA GLY A 96 29.27 -16.86 3.18
C GLY A 96 29.03 -17.78 4.38
N HIS A 97 28.44 -18.96 4.16
CA HIS A 97 28.10 -19.94 5.20
C HIS A 97 27.37 -19.30 6.38
N ALA A 98 26.30 -18.54 6.11
CA ALA A 98 25.60 -17.72 7.11
C ALA A 98 25.12 -18.52 8.34
N TRP A 99 24.90 -19.83 8.19
CA TRP A 99 24.58 -20.74 9.31
C TRP A 99 25.71 -20.92 10.33
N ARG A 100 26.93 -20.47 10.03
CA ARG A 100 28.08 -20.45 10.96
C ARG A 100 28.30 -19.10 11.62
N TRP A 101 27.54 -18.07 11.22
CA TRP A 101 27.71 -16.74 11.80
C TRP A 101 27.29 -16.75 13.28
N PRO A 102 27.94 -15.94 14.13
CA PRO A 102 27.64 -15.87 15.57
C PRO A 102 26.34 -15.08 15.86
N ILE A 103 25.27 -15.38 15.12
CA ILE A 103 23.95 -14.74 15.27
C ILE A 103 23.05 -15.66 16.12
N PRO A 104 22.42 -15.14 17.19
CA PRO A 104 21.48 -15.92 17.98
C PRO A 104 20.32 -16.45 17.12
N VAL A 105 19.92 -17.72 17.33
CA VAL A 105 18.81 -18.35 16.59
C VAL A 105 17.52 -17.52 16.69
N ALA A 106 17.26 -16.90 17.85
CA ALA A 106 16.12 -16.02 18.04
C ALA A 106 16.12 -14.82 17.06
N ALA A 107 17.28 -14.23 16.76
CA ALA A 107 17.39 -13.13 15.81
C ALA A 107 17.12 -13.59 14.36
N ILE A 108 17.55 -14.80 14.00
CA ILE A 108 17.26 -15.41 12.70
C ILE A 108 15.75 -15.64 12.53
N ILE A 109 15.09 -16.19 13.55
CA ILE A 109 13.64 -16.42 13.55
C ILE A 109 12.90 -15.09 13.45
N LEU A 110 13.26 -14.10 14.27
CA LEU A 110 12.64 -12.79 14.27
C LEU A 110 12.78 -12.09 12.91
N PHE A 111 13.96 -12.18 12.28
CA PHE A 111 14.20 -11.66 10.94
C PHE A 111 13.29 -12.33 9.90
N GLY A 112 13.18 -13.67 9.95
CA GLY A 112 12.30 -14.42 9.06
C GLY A 112 10.82 -14.03 9.22
N LEU A 113 10.35 -13.91 10.47
CA LEU A 113 8.99 -13.47 10.77
C LEU A 113 8.74 -12.02 10.32
N ALA A 114 9.69 -11.13 10.53
CA ALA A 114 9.61 -9.74 10.08
C ALA A 114 9.50 -9.67 8.55
N LEU A 115 10.33 -10.43 7.82
CA LEU A 115 10.27 -10.50 6.36
C LEU A 115 8.92 -11.05 5.87
N LEU A 116 8.40 -12.11 6.49
CA LEU A 116 7.07 -12.64 6.16
C LEU A 116 5.95 -11.63 6.42
N GLY A 117 6.02 -10.89 7.53
CA GLY A 117 5.08 -9.81 7.84
C GLY A 117 5.13 -8.67 6.82
N VAL A 118 6.32 -8.27 6.38
CA VAL A 118 6.51 -7.29 5.31
C VAL A 118 5.91 -7.77 4.00
N VAL A 119 6.18 -9.02 3.59
CA VAL A 119 5.60 -9.58 2.36
C VAL A 119 4.08 -9.65 2.45
N ALA A 120 3.53 -10.10 3.58
CA ALA A 120 2.09 -10.18 3.78
C ALA A 120 1.41 -8.80 3.73
N THR A 121 1.97 -7.79 4.41
CA THR A 121 1.43 -6.42 4.41
C THR A 121 1.46 -5.80 3.02
N LEU A 122 2.57 -5.93 2.29
CA LEU A 122 2.68 -5.46 0.90
C LEU A 122 1.74 -6.23 -0.04
N ALA A 123 1.57 -7.55 0.16
CA ALA A 123 0.65 -8.36 -0.66
C ALA A 123 -0.81 -7.92 -0.47
N VAL A 124 -1.22 -7.63 0.78
CA VAL A 124 -2.55 -7.10 1.07
C VAL A 124 -2.76 -5.73 0.39
N ALA A 125 -1.77 -4.83 0.47
CA ALA A 125 -1.82 -3.52 -0.18
C ALA A 125 -1.82 -3.61 -1.72
N ALA A 126 -1.10 -4.56 -2.30
CA ALA A 126 -1.07 -4.80 -3.75
C ALA A 126 -2.40 -5.40 -4.27
N GLY A 127 -3.03 -6.25 -3.47
CA GLY A 127 -4.27 -6.96 -3.77
C GLY A 127 -5.56 -6.16 -3.53
N SER A 128 -5.49 -5.05 -2.79
CA SER A 128 -6.68 -4.26 -2.45
C SER A 128 -7.24 -3.52 -3.67
N ARG A 129 -8.36 -4.04 -4.21
CA ARG A 129 -9.12 -3.44 -5.32
C ARG A 129 -10.43 -2.78 -4.88
N ARG A 130 -10.86 -2.99 -3.64
CA ARG A 130 -12.19 -2.57 -3.13
C ARG A 130 -12.12 -1.79 -1.83
N ASP A 131 -10.91 -1.53 -1.34
CA ASP A 131 -10.71 -0.96 -0.01
C ASP A 131 -9.46 -0.09 -0.05
N TYR A 132 -9.66 1.23 -0.06
CA TYR A 132 -8.57 2.20 -0.10
C TYR A 132 -7.72 2.13 1.17
N HIS A 133 -8.31 1.85 2.34
CA HIS A 133 -7.58 1.80 3.61
C HIS A 133 -6.49 0.73 3.59
N ARG A 134 -6.73 -0.39 2.92
CA ARG A 134 -5.72 -1.45 2.75
C ARG A 134 -4.52 -1.01 1.92
N THR A 135 -4.67 -0.04 1.02
CA THR A 135 -3.54 0.52 0.26
C THR A 135 -2.58 1.30 1.17
N ARG A 136 -3.05 1.82 2.31
CA ARG A 136 -2.20 2.48 3.32
C ARG A 136 -1.25 1.51 4.02
N LEU A 137 -1.50 0.19 3.97
CA LEU A 137 -0.56 -0.83 4.46
C LEU A 137 0.74 -0.86 3.67
N ALA A 138 0.81 -0.23 2.49
CA ALA A 138 2.05 -0.04 1.75
C ALA A 138 3.10 0.74 2.55
N LEU A 139 2.68 1.69 3.41
CA LEU A 139 3.58 2.48 4.24
C LEU A 139 4.29 1.63 5.32
N PRO A 140 3.58 0.94 6.24
CA PRO A 140 4.25 0.07 7.20
C PRO A 140 4.98 -1.09 6.52
N GLY A 141 4.48 -1.60 5.39
CA GLY A 141 5.21 -2.59 4.58
C GLY A 141 6.54 -2.05 4.05
N GLY A 142 6.57 -0.82 3.53
CA GLY A 142 7.78 -0.16 3.06
C GLY A 142 8.77 0.14 4.19
N ILE A 143 8.29 0.64 5.34
CA ILE A 143 9.12 0.86 6.54
C ILE A 143 9.74 -0.45 7.00
N GLY A 144 8.92 -1.51 7.12
CA GLY A 144 9.40 -2.83 7.51
C GLY A 144 10.45 -3.38 6.54
N LEU A 145 10.29 -3.16 5.23
CA LEU A 145 11.27 -3.57 4.23
C LEU A 145 12.62 -2.87 4.42
N VAL A 146 12.62 -1.56 4.67
CA VAL A 146 13.84 -0.80 4.98
C VAL A 146 14.52 -1.33 6.24
N LEU A 147 13.75 -1.64 7.30
CA LEU A 147 14.29 -2.19 8.54
C LEU A 147 14.93 -3.58 8.32
N VAL A 148 14.29 -4.43 7.52
CA VAL A 148 14.83 -5.74 7.15
C VAL A 148 16.13 -5.58 6.35
N ASP A 149 16.21 -4.64 5.41
CA ASP A 149 17.45 -4.37 4.66
C ASP A 149 18.57 -3.89 5.57
N ILE A 150 18.29 -2.93 6.46
CA ILE A 150 19.27 -2.43 7.42
C ILE A 150 19.75 -3.57 8.32
N ALA A 151 18.84 -4.40 8.83
CA ALA A 151 19.21 -5.54 9.67
C ALA A 151 20.12 -6.53 8.93
N MET A 152 19.88 -6.78 7.64
CA MET A 152 20.73 -7.63 6.83
C MET A 152 22.14 -7.04 6.62
N LEU A 153 22.22 -5.74 6.33
CA LEU A 153 23.50 -5.04 6.19
C LEU A 153 24.30 -5.03 7.50
N VAL A 154 23.63 -4.82 8.63
CA VAL A 154 24.23 -4.89 9.97
C VAL A 154 24.73 -6.31 10.26
N ALA A 155 23.93 -7.34 9.97
CA ALA A 155 24.33 -8.73 10.16
C ALA A 155 25.61 -9.07 9.38
N VAL A 156 25.71 -8.63 8.12
CA VAL A 156 26.92 -8.83 7.32
C VAL A 156 28.11 -8.06 7.89
N LEU A 157 27.91 -6.80 8.29
CA LEU A 157 28.99 -5.96 8.81
C LEU A 157 29.62 -6.53 10.09
N PHE A 158 28.81 -7.13 10.98
CA PHE A 158 29.27 -7.57 12.30
C PHE A 158 29.50 -9.08 12.43
N ALA A 159 28.83 -9.90 11.60
CA ALA A 159 28.84 -11.36 11.76
C ALA A 159 29.52 -12.11 10.60
N ALA A 160 29.70 -11.48 9.44
CA ALA A 160 30.39 -12.13 8.33
C ALA A 160 31.91 -12.16 8.61
N PRO A 161 32.55 -13.34 8.60
CA PRO A 161 33.99 -13.46 8.84
C PRO A 161 34.83 -12.96 7.66
N ALA A 162 34.26 -12.93 6.46
CA ALA A 162 34.86 -12.40 5.24
C ALA A 162 33.78 -11.99 4.25
N LEU A 163 34.08 -10.99 3.42
CA LEU A 163 33.21 -10.55 2.35
C LEU A 163 33.38 -11.47 1.13
N VAL A 164 32.31 -12.14 0.70
CA VAL A 164 32.30 -12.92 -0.54
C VAL A 164 31.84 -12.06 -1.72
N TRP A 165 32.31 -12.35 -2.93
CA TRP A 165 32.01 -11.53 -4.12
C TRP A 165 30.51 -11.24 -4.35
N PRO A 166 29.54 -12.13 -4.07
CA PRO A 166 28.13 -11.80 -4.25
C PRO A 166 27.63 -10.70 -3.30
N MET A 167 28.25 -10.54 -2.12
CA MET A 167 27.91 -9.46 -1.19
C MET A 167 28.23 -8.09 -1.78
N ALA A 168 29.25 -7.99 -2.64
CA ALA A 168 29.58 -6.75 -3.34
C ALA A 168 28.46 -6.29 -4.30
N VAL A 169 27.57 -7.19 -4.72
CA VAL A 169 26.36 -6.88 -5.50
C VAL A 169 25.15 -6.69 -4.59
N ALA A 170 24.99 -7.53 -3.57
CA ALA A 170 23.85 -7.50 -2.66
C ALA A 170 23.77 -6.23 -1.80
N ILE A 171 24.92 -5.70 -1.35
CA ILE A 171 24.98 -4.47 -0.56
C ILE A 171 24.49 -3.26 -1.37
N PRO A 172 25.05 -2.93 -2.55
CA PRO A 172 24.53 -1.84 -3.39
C PRO A 172 23.06 -2.02 -3.78
N ALA A 173 22.64 -3.25 -4.10
CA ALA A 173 21.24 -3.53 -4.38
C ALA A 173 20.34 -3.11 -3.21
N SER A 174 20.70 -3.50 -1.98
CA SER A 174 19.97 -3.15 -0.74
C SER A 174 19.92 -1.65 -0.50
N LEU A 175 21.04 -0.95 -0.68
CA LEU A 175 21.07 0.51 -0.58
C LEU A 175 20.18 1.19 -1.63
N ALA A 176 20.19 0.69 -2.87
CA ALA A 176 19.33 1.20 -3.93
C ALA A 176 17.84 0.98 -3.60
N ARG A 177 17.46 -0.19 -3.06
CA ARG A 177 16.07 -0.46 -2.63
C ARG A 177 15.65 0.41 -1.46
N ILE A 178 16.52 0.62 -0.46
CA ILE A 178 16.24 1.56 0.62
C ILE A 178 15.97 2.95 0.04
N GLY A 179 16.84 3.45 -0.84
CA GLY A 179 16.67 4.75 -1.49
C GLY A 179 15.36 4.87 -2.28
N LEU A 180 15.04 3.87 -3.10
CA LEU A 180 13.78 3.82 -3.85
C LEU A 180 12.55 3.75 -2.94
N THR A 181 12.63 2.99 -1.84
CA THR A 181 11.53 2.87 -0.88
C THR A 181 11.29 4.20 -0.17
N VAL A 182 12.35 4.84 0.33
CA VAL A 182 12.27 6.15 0.98
C VAL A 182 11.75 7.22 0.02
N TRP A 183 12.21 7.22 -1.24
CA TRP A 183 11.78 8.20 -2.24
C TRP A 183 10.31 8.04 -2.66
N SER A 184 9.75 6.83 -2.58
CA SER A 184 8.34 6.58 -2.90
C SER A 184 7.37 6.82 -1.73
N MET A 185 7.86 6.96 -0.49
CA MET A 185 7.00 7.22 0.69
C MET A 185 6.25 8.56 0.68
N PRO A 186 6.83 9.70 0.24
CA PRO A 186 6.10 10.97 0.17
C PRO A 186 4.83 10.89 -0.69
N GLN A 187 4.83 10.06 -1.75
CA GLN A 187 3.65 9.86 -2.60
C GLN A 187 2.53 9.10 -1.89
N VAL A 188 2.86 8.31 -0.87
CA VAL A 188 1.90 7.56 -0.04
C VAL A 188 1.37 8.42 1.12
N LEU A 189 2.17 9.36 1.61
CA LEU A 189 1.79 10.28 2.71
C LEU A 189 0.98 11.50 2.23
N ALA A 190 1.12 11.89 0.97
CA ALA A 190 0.38 13.01 0.39
C ALA A 190 -1.09 12.68 0.02
N ASN A 191 -1.58 11.48 0.35
CA ASN A 191 -2.96 11.01 0.14
C ASN A 191 -3.54 10.37 1.40
#